data_AF-A0A511T621-F1
#
_entry.id   AF-A0A511T621-F1
#
_cell.length_a   1.000
_cell.length_b   1.000
_cell.length_c   1.000
_cell.angle_alpha   90.00
_cell.angle_beta   90.00
_cell.angle_gamma   90.00
#
_symmetry.space_group_name_H-M   'P 1'
#
loop_
_entity.id
_entity.type
_entity.pdbx_description
1 polymer ?
#
loop_
_entity_poly.entity_id
_entity_poly.type
_entity_poly.pdbx_seq_one_letter_code
_entity_poly.pdbx_strand_id
1 'polypeptide(L)'
;MVFPTHRLYWLAGGLVLIYFALAMVLTPSGIHLLPADMVKGMVRSQTGFVFALLGIPCGLYLILWRAGDLFVWLLSPSSLELDARGIHVGKTSVLWRDMTSIVREHNNECLILAHRGSKYRLRLHLWSDSDELEAVVTQQVISMLLPAIRRQVARGEQVRFGPVSVCADGLIFKKQLIAWEDIESLRLQDDFEQGVSTRELHILANGRLRKIDEEKLVNAPVLFSYLSDRLAG
;
A
#
# COMPACT_ATOMS: atom_id res chain seq x y z
N MET A 1 -7.99 14.71 3.50
CA MET A 1 -8.35 13.32 3.84
C MET A 1 -9.66 12.98 3.17
N VAL A 2 -9.75 11.83 2.51
CA VAL A 2 -10.98 11.38 1.86
C VAL A 2 -11.81 10.58 2.85
N PHE A 3 -13.10 10.92 2.98
CA PHE A 3 -14.03 10.13 3.80
C PHE A 3 -14.45 8.86 3.04
N PRO A 4 -14.30 7.66 3.61
CA PRO A 4 -14.58 6.40 2.91
C PRO A 4 -16.10 6.11 2.85
N THR A 5 -16.82 6.84 2.00
CA THR A 5 -18.29 6.76 1.83
C THR A 5 -18.80 5.35 1.53
N HIS A 6 -18.13 4.63 0.60
CA HIS A 6 -18.52 3.26 0.26
C HIS A 6 -18.41 2.30 1.46
N ARG A 7 -17.46 2.53 2.36
CA ARG A 7 -17.24 1.68 3.55
C ARG A 7 -18.21 1.99 4.69
N LEU A 8 -18.80 3.20 4.70
CA LEU A 8 -19.88 3.56 5.62
C LEU A 8 -21.10 2.66 5.43
N TYR A 9 -21.45 2.32 4.18
CA TYR A 9 -22.57 1.41 3.89
C TYR A 9 -22.34 0.01 4.47
N TRP A 10 -21.10 -0.49 4.47
CA TRP A 10 -20.75 -1.77 5.07
C TRP A 10 -20.83 -1.74 6.60
N LEU A 11 -20.42 -0.62 7.21
CA LEU A 11 -20.59 -0.40 8.66
C LEU A 11 -22.06 -0.33 9.05
N ALA A 12 -22.87 0.44 8.31
CA ALA A 12 -24.31 0.53 8.53
C ALA A 12 -25.00 -0.84 8.34
N GLY A 13 -24.66 -1.58 7.28
CA GLY A 13 -25.19 -2.92 7.03
C GLY A 13 -24.82 -3.91 8.14
N GLY A 14 -23.58 -3.89 8.63
CA GLY A 14 -23.14 -4.71 9.75
C GLY A 14 -23.86 -4.37 11.06
N LEU A 15 -24.07 -3.08 11.36
CA LEU A 15 -24.83 -2.64 12.53
C LEU A 15 -26.30 -3.06 12.44
N VAL A 16 -26.93 -2.93 11.26
CA VAL A 16 -28.30 -3.38 11.03
C VAL A 16 -28.43 -4.89 11.24
N LEU A 17 -27.49 -5.68 10.71
CA LEU A 17 -27.45 -7.14 10.92
C LEU A 17 -27.34 -7.53 12.39
N ILE A 18 -26.44 -6.88 13.14
CA ILE A 18 -26.27 -7.11 14.58
C ILE A 18 -27.53 -6.69 15.33
N TYR A 19 -28.14 -5.55 14.96
CA TYR A 19 -29.37 -5.05 15.58
C TYR A 19 -30.54 -6.03 15.41
N PHE A 20 -30.76 -6.53 14.19
CA PHE A 20 -31.81 -7.52 13.94
C PHE A 20 -31.58 -8.82 14.69
N ALA A 21 -30.33 -9.31 14.74
CA ALA A 21 -30.00 -10.51 15.47
C ALA A 21 -30.20 -10.34 16.99
N LEU A 22 -29.74 -9.23 17.57
CA LEU A 22 -29.97 -8.88 18.97
C LEU A 22 -31.47 -8.77 19.28
N ALA A 23 -32.24 -8.10 18.43
CA ALA A 23 -33.68 -7.98 18.62
C ALA A 23 -34.39 -9.34 18.65
N MET A 24 -33.98 -10.30 17.82
CA MET A 24 -34.54 -11.66 17.87
C MET A 24 -34.13 -12.42 19.13
N VAL A 25 -32.87 -12.30 19.56
CA VAL A 25 -32.35 -12.98 20.76
C VAL A 25 -32.95 -12.41 22.05
N LEU A 26 -33.20 -11.10 22.10
CA LEU A 26 -33.70 -10.39 23.28
C LEU A 26 -35.23 -10.41 23.41
N THR A 27 -35.97 -10.65 22.32
CA THR A 27 -37.44 -10.74 22.35
C THR A 27 -37.99 -11.78 23.36
N PRO A 28 -37.45 -13.02 23.48
CA PRO A 28 -37.92 -13.97 24.49
C PRO A 28 -37.62 -13.52 25.93
N SER A 29 -36.68 -12.59 26.13
CA SER A 29 -36.39 -11.99 27.44
C SER A 29 -37.27 -10.77 27.78
N GLY A 30 -38.27 -10.45 26.95
CA GLY A 30 -39.20 -9.33 27.19
C GLY A 30 -38.66 -7.95 26.81
N ILE A 31 -37.47 -7.90 26.19
CA ILE A 31 -36.84 -6.66 25.71
C ILE A 31 -37.22 -6.50 24.23
N HIS A 32 -38.07 -5.52 23.94
CA HIS A 32 -38.58 -5.28 22.58
C HIS A 32 -37.83 -4.13 21.90
N LEU A 33 -36.85 -4.48 21.07
CA LEU A 33 -36.13 -3.54 20.19
C LEU A 33 -36.88 -3.28 18.86
N LEU A 34 -37.74 -4.22 18.45
CA LEU A 34 -38.54 -4.16 17.22
C LEU A 34 -40.01 -4.50 17.55
N PRO A 35 -40.98 -4.04 16.72
CA PRO A 35 -42.39 -4.41 16.89
C PRO A 35 -42.55 -5.93 16.93
N ALA A 36 -43.30 -6.43 17.91
CA ALA A 36 -43.41 -7.85 18.21
C ALA A 36 -43.94 -8.68 17.02
N ASP A 37 -44.80 -8.10 16.19
CA ASP A 37 -45.37 -8.78 15.01
C ASP A 37 -44.33 -9.02 13.92
N MET A 38 -43.37 -8.11 13.78
CA MET A 38 -42.29 -8.20 12.82
C MET A 38 -41.29 -9.30 13.22
N VAL A 39 -40.97 -9.38 14.51
CA VAL A 39 -40.10 -10.44 15.06
C VAL A 39 -40.77 -11.81 14.97
N LYS A 40 -42.06 -11.91 15.32
CA LYS A 40 -42.83 -13.16 15.18
C LYS A 40 -42.90 -13.63 13.74
N GLY A 41 -43.06 -12.71 12.77
CA GLY A 41 -43.01 -13.02 11.35
C GLY A 41 -41.67 -13.59 10.90
N MET A 42 -40.55 -13.01 11.37
CA MET A 42 -39.21 -13.51 11.05
C MET A 42 -38.89 -14.84 11.73
N VAL A 43 -39.22 -15.02 13.02
CA VAL A 43 -38.98 -16.27 13.76
C VAL A 43 -39.76 -17.44 13.18
N ARG A 44 -40.97 -17.19 12.65
CA ARG A 44 -41.79 -18.21 12.00
C ARG A 44 -41.26 -18.63 10.62
N SER A 45 -40.40 -17.80 10.02
CA SER A 45 -39.74 -18.10 8.74
C SER A 45 -38.46 -18.93 8.97
N GLN A 46 -38.16 -19.86 8.05
CA GLN A 46 -36.95 -20.69 8.11
C GLN A 46 -35.66 -19.84 8.10
N THR A 47 -35.75 -18.63 7.53
CA THR A 47 -34.68 -17.62 7.48
C THR A 47 -34.40 -16.96 8.84
N GLY A 48 -35.36 -16.89 9.77
CA GLY A 48 -35.18 -16.23 11.06
C GLY A 48 -34.13 -16.87 11.94
N PHE A 49 -34.09 -18.21 11.98
CA PHE A 49 -33.08 -18.96 12.72
C PHE A 49 -31.66 -18.71 12.18
N VAL A 50 -31.51 -18.64 10.86
CA VAL A 50 -30.23 -18.34 10.19
C VAL A 50 -29.76 -16.94 10.55
N PHE A 51 -30.64 -15.94 10.54
CA PHE A 51 -30.31 -14.56 10.94
C PHE A 51 -29.93 -14.46 12.42
N ALA A 52 -30.61 -15.17 13.32
CA ALA A 52 -30.29 -15.14 14.74
C ALA A 52 -28.90 -15.76 15.02
N LEU A 53 -28.56 -16.85 14.33
CA LEU A 53 -27.29 -17.55 14.52
C LEU A 53 -26.10 -16.86 13.83
N LEU A 54 -26.29 -16.42 12.58
CA LEU A 54 -25.22 -15.88 11.74
C LEU A 54 -25.20 -14.36 11.63
N GLY A 55 -26.26 -13.67 12.07
CA GLY A 55 -26.33 -12.20 11.96
C GLY A 55 -25.27 -11.47 12.77
N ILE A 56 -24.97 -11.93 13.99
CA ILE A 56 -23.90 -11.36 14.83
C ILE A 56 -22.51 -11.67 14.23
N PRO A 57 -22.13 -12.92 13.92
CA PRO A 57 -20.84 -13.21 13.29
C PRO A 57 -20.65 -12.49 11.95
N CYS A 58 -21.69 -12.47 11.09
CA CYS A 58 -21.61 -11.86 9.78
C CYS A 58 -21.55 -10.32 9.88
N GLY A 59 -22.32 -9.71 10.80
CA GLY A 59 -22.24 -8.28 11.07
C GLY A 59 -20.88 -7.86 11.65
N LEU A 60 -20.32 -8.64 12.59
CA LEU A 60 -18.96 -8.42 13.10
C LEU A 60 -17.91 -8.56 11.99
N TYR A 61 -18.04 -9.56 11.13
CA TYR A 61 -17.16 -9.72 9.97
C TYR A 61 -17.20 -8.50 9.04
N LEU A 62 -18.40 -7.99 8.72
CA LEU A 62 -18.54 -6.79 7.88
C LEU A 62 -17.93 -5.54 8.55
N ILE A 63 -18.14 -5.35 9.85
CA ILE A 63 -17.61 -4.20 10.58
C ILE A 63 -16.09 -4.27 10.69
N LEU A 64 -15.56 -5.40 11.17
CA LEU A 64 -14.12 -5.54 11.46
C LEU A 64 -13.29 -5.64 10.18
N TRP A 65 -13.76 -6.38 9.18
CA TRP A 65 -13.00 -6.60 7.95
C TRP A 65 -13.30 -5.55 6.89
N ARG A 66 -14.57 -5.35 6.53
CA ARG A 66 -14.93 -4.46 5.41
C ARG A 66 -14.99 -2.98 5.80
N ALA A 67 -15.30 -2.64 7.04
CA ALA A 67 -15.24 -1.28 7.57
C ALA A 67 -13.96 -0.98 8.38
N GLY A 68 -12.98 -1.89 8.40
CA GLY A 68 -11.70 -1.70 9.10
C GLY A 68 -10.99 -0.40 8.72
N ASP A 69 -11.01 -0.03 7.44
CA ASP A 69 -10.41 1.22 6.97
C ASP A 69 -11.11 2.47 7.50
N LEU A 70 -12.38 2.38 7.91
CA LEU A 70 -13.12 3.48 8.53
C LEU A 70 -12.64 3.71 9.97
N PHE A 71 -12.33 2.64 10.70
CA PHE A 71 -11.65 2.75 11.99
C PHE A 71 -10.22 3.24 11.85
N VAL A 72 -9.49 2.80 10.81
CA VAL A 72 -8.16 3.32 10.51
C VAL A 72 -8.24 4.80 10.16
N TRP A 73 -9.21 5.23 9.37
CA TRP A 73 -9.47 6.65 9.07
C TRP A 73 -9.78 7.43 10.35
N LEU A 74 -10.65 6.91 11.22
CA LEU A 74 -11.01 7.54 12.50
C LEU A 74 -9.81 7.68 13.45
N LEU A 75 -8.90 6.71 13.43
CA LEU A 75 -7.67 6.70 14.23
C LEU A 75 -6.51 7.41 13.53
N SER A 76 -6.65 7.76 12.25
CA SER A 76 -5.59 8.42 11.47
C SER A 76 -5.49 9.87 11.91
N PRO A 77 -4.26 10.38 12.17
CA PRO A 77 -4.08 11.78 12.57
C PRO A 77 -4.58 12.71 11.46
N SER A 78 -5.40 13.68 11.82
CA SER A 78 -6.10 14.59 10.90
C SER A 78 -5.19 15.44 10.01
N SER A 79 -3.90 15.57 10.35
CA SER A 79 -2.89 16.22 9.53
C SER A 79 -1.68 15.33 9.26
N LEU A 80 -1.26 15.34 8.00
CA LEU A 80 0.06 14.91 7.56
C LEU A 80 0.76 16.14 7.03
N GLU A 81 1.85 16.50 7.69
CA GLU A 81 2.69 17.64 7.32
C GLU A 81 3.96 17.09 6.68
N LEU A 82 4.23 17.50 5.44
CA LEU A 82 5.51 17.25 4.79
C LEU A 82 6.35 18.51 4.91
N ASP A 83 7.43 18.40 5.66
CA ASP A 83 8.43 19.46 5.78
C ASP A 83 9.71 19.05 5.05
N ALA A 84 10.59 20.03 4.85
CA ALA A 84 11.95 19.78 4.35
C ALA A 84 12.76 18.80 5.25
N ARG A 85 12.31 18.55 6.49
CA ARG A 85 12.97 17.67 7.47
C ARG A 85 12.43 16.25 7.49
N GLY A 86 11.14 16.05 7.23
CA GLY A 86 10.52 14.75 7.35
C GLY A 86 9.03 14.74 7.06
N ILE A 87 8.44 13.56 7.23
CA ILE A 87 6.99 13.36 7.29
C ILE A 87 6.58 13.43 8.76
N HIS A 88 5.61 14.28 9.06
CA HIS A 88 5.05 14.45 10.40
C HIS A 88 3.58 14.04 10.37
N VAL A 89 3.25 12.99 11.12
CA VAL A 89 1.89 12.42 11.19
C VAL A 89 1.50 12.30 12.65
N GLY A 90 0.75 13.29 13.13
CA GLY A 90 0.41 13.43 14.54
C GLY A 90 1.65 13.47 15.43
N LYS A 91 1.84 12.45 16.27
CA LYS A 91 2.99 12.34 17.19
C LYS A 91 4.21 11.64 16.55
N THR A 92 4.05 11.05 15.37
CA THR A 92 5.11 10.31 14.69
C THR A 92 5.80 11.22 13.70
N SER A 93 7.11 11.40 13.85
CA SER A 93 7.94 12.12 12.89
C SER A 93 8.98 11.17 12.28
N VAL A 94 8.98 11.09 10.96
CA VAL A 94 9.94 10.32 10.17
C VAL A 94 10.83 11.29 9.42
N LEU A 95 12.09 11.40 9.84
CA LEU A 95 13.05 12.31 9.22
C LEU A 95 13.58 11.73 7.90
N TRP A 96 13.68 12.56 6.87
CA TRP A 96 14.18 12.14 5.56
C TRP A 96 15.61 11.59 5.60
N ARG A 97 16.46 12.17 6.46
CA ARG A 97 17.86 11.73 6.68
C ARG A 97 17.98 10.31 7.24
N ASP A 98 16.92 9.82 7.86
CA ASP A 98 16.89 8.53 8.54
C ASP A 98 16.22 7.46 7.67
N MET A 99 15.75 7.85 6.49
CA MET A 99 15.14 6.98 5.51
C MET A 99 16.19 6.05 4.89
N THR A 100 15.91 4.75 4.91
CA THR A 100 16.77 3.74 4.31
C THR A 100 16.14 3.09 3.09
N SER A 101 14.81 2.97 3.06
CA SER A 101 14.13 2.48 1.87
C SER A 101 12.70 2.97 1.68
N ILE A 102 12.29 3.03 0.42
CA ILE A 102 10.92 3.17 -0.06
C ILE A 102 10.54 1.93 -0.87
N VAL A 103 9.38 1.34 -0.54
CA VAL A 103 8.80 0.21 -1.27
C VAL A 103 7.33 0.51 -1.53
N ARG A 104 6.90 0.37 -2.77
CA ARG A 104 5.48 0.50 -3.18
C ARG A 104 4.80 -0.86 -3.07
N GLU A 105 3.67 -0.91 -2.38
CA GLU A 105 2.79 -2.07 -2.31
C GLU A 105 1.53 -1.76 -3.14
N HIS A 106 1.48 -2.27 -4.39
CA HIS A 106 0.46 -1.88 -5.37
C HIS A 106 -0.94 -2.30 -4.92
N ASN A 107 -1.06 -3.47 -4.29
CA ASN A 107 -2.35 -4.06 -3.93
C ASN A 107 -3.13 -3.27 -2.86
N ASN A 108 -2.48 -2.37 -2.12
CA ASN A 108 -3.10 -1.60 -1.03
C ASN A 108 -2.94 -0.08 -1.17
N GLU A 109 -2.41 0.42 -2.29
CA GLU A 109 -2.04 1.83 -2.47
C GLU A 109 -1.22 2.35 -1.27
N CYS A 110 -0.19 1.57 -0.90
CA CYS A 110 0.60 1.83 0.29
C CYS A 110 2.07 2.05 -0.06
N LEU A 111 2.66 3.09 0.53
CA LEU A 111 4.10 3.31 0.54
C LEU A 111 4.67 2.87 1.88
N ILE A 112 5.60 1.92 1.84
CA ILE A 112 6.33 1.45 3.01
C ILE A 112 7.67 2.19 3.06
N LEU A 113 7.79 3.05 4.07
CA LEU A 113 8.97 3.89 4.34
C LEU A 113 9.75 3.28 5.52
N ALA A 114 10.91 2.70 5.25
CA ALA A 114 11.79 2.19 6.30
C ALA A 114 12.70 3.31 6.81
N HIS A 115 12.78 3.47 8.13
CA HIS A 115 13.62 4.47 8.78
C HIS A 115 14.20 3.94 10.10
N ARG A 116 15.52 4.09 10.32
CA ARG A 116 16.25 3.71 11.56
C ARG A 116 15.70 2.50 12.35
N GLY A 117 15.43 1.39 11.66
CA GLY A 117 14.99 0.13 12.27
C GLY A 117 13.48 -0.04 12.45
N SER A 118 12.66 0.91 12.00
CA SER A 118 11.21 0.78 11.96
C SER A 118 10.65 1.05 10.57
N LYS A 119 9.39 0.69 10.34
CA LYS A 119 8.69 0.89 9.07
C LYS A 119 7.46 1.74 9.31
N TYR A 120 7.32 2.79 8.52
CA TYR A 120 6.12 3.61 8.46
C TYR A 120 5.33 3.22 7.21
N ARG A 121 4.06 2.86 7.38
CA ARG A 121 3.17 2.53 6.26
C ARG A 121 2.28 3.75 5.97
N LEU A 122 2.58 4.43 4.89
CA LEU A 122 1.78 5.52 4.37
C LEU A 122 0.69 4.94 3.45
N ARG A 123 -0.57 5.00 3.91
CA ARG A 123 -1.74 4.56 3.14
C ARG A 123 -2.24 5.72 2.29
N LEU A 124 -2.00 5.68 0.98
CA LEU A 124 -2.31 6.79 0.07
C LEU A 124 -3.82 7.01 -0.09
N HIS A 125 -4.62 5.93 -0.09
CA HIS A 125 -6.08 5.96 -0.23
C HIS A 125 -6.84 6.76 0.85
N LEU A 126 -6.19 7.12 1.96
CA LEU A 126 -6.80 7.93 3.03
C LEU A 126 -6.69 9.44 2.75
N TRP A 127 -5.86 9.84 1.78
CA TRP A 127 -5.49 11.23 1.56
C TRP A 127 -6.17 11.82 0.32
N SER A 128 -6.37 13.14 0.41
CA SER A 128 -6.81 14.08 -0.63
C SER A 128 -6.32 13.76 -2.03
N ASP A 129 -5.00 13.82 -2.03
CA ASP A 129 -4.13 14.12 -3.14
C ASP A 129 -3.10 12.99 -3.12
N SER A 130 -3.59 11.74 -3.23
CA SER A 130 -2.78 10.53 -3.12
C SER A 130 -1.58 10.55 -4.07
N ASP A 131 -1.82 11.00 -5.30
CA ASP A 131 -0.83 10.99 -6.37
C ASP A 131 0.23 12.08 -6.16
N GLU A 132 -0.19 13.27 -5.73
CA GLU A 132 0.71 14.37 -5.39
C GLU A 132 1.55 14.02 -4.16
N LEU A 133 0.91 13.44 -3.13
CA LEU A 133 1.59 12.95 -1.93
C LEU A 133 2.64 11.88 -2.28
N GLU A 134 2.28 10.90 -3.10
CA GLU A 134 3.21 9.87 -3.58
C GLU A 134 4.37 10.50 -4.35
N ALA A 135 4.11 11.44 -5.25
CA ALA A 135 5.14 12.11 -6.04
C ALA A 135 6.12 12.89 -5.15
N VAL A 136 5.61 13.70 -4.21
CA VAL A 136 6.44 14.51 -3.30
C VAL A 136 7.30 13.61 -2.40
N VAL A 137 6.71 12.59 -1.78
CA VAL A 137 7.44 11.63 -0.93
C VAL A 137 8.52 10.92 -1.73
N THR A 138 8.18 10.45 -2.93
CA THR A 138 9.11 9.74 -3.82
C THR A 138 10.28 10.63 -4.22
N GLN A 139 10.00 11.85 -4.67
CA GLN A 139 11.02 12.83 -5.05
C GLN A 139 11.96 13.16 -3.89
N GLN A 140 11.42 13.33 -2.69
CA GLN A 140 12.21 13.64 -1.51
C GLN A 140 13.14 12.45 -1.15
N VAL A 141 12.65 11.22 -1.21
CA VAL A 141 13.48 10.02 -0.99
C VAL A 141 14.58 9.89 -2.05
N ILE A 142 14.26 10.13 -3.33
CA ILE A 142 15.24 10.13 -4.42
C ILE A 142 16.33 11.17 -4.13
N SER A 143 15.95 12.41 -3.79
CA SER A 143 16.91 13.50 -3.53
C SER A 143 17.90 13.18 -2.40
N MET A 144 17.46 12.39 -1.43
CA MET A 144 18.27 12.01 -0.27
C MET A 144 19.17 10.80 -0.54
N LEU A 145 18.64 9.76 -1.19
CA LEU A 145 19.36 8.49 -1.38
C LEU A 145 20.25 8.48 -2.62
N LEU A 146 19.83 9.14 -3.70
CA LEU A 146 20.54 9.11 -4.97
C LEU A 146 21.99 9.62 -4.88
N PRO A 147 22.30 10.75 -4.20
CA PRO A 147 23.69 11.22 -4.07
C PRO A 147 24.58 10.27 -3.27
N ALA A 148 24.03 9.55 -2.28
CA ALA A 148 24.77 8.55 -1.53
C ALA A 148 25.09 7.33 -2.40
N ILE A 149 24.10 6.83 -3.14
CA ILE A 149 24.26 5.69 -4.06
C ILE A 149 25.27 6.01 -5.16
N ARG A 150 25.20 7.20 -5.77
CA ARG A 150 26.19 7.64 -6.76
C ARG A 150 27.62 7.60 -6.20
N ARG A 151 27.82 8.08 -4.97
CA ARG A 151 29.14 8.04 -4.31
C ARG A 151 29.61 6.61 -4.02
N GLN A 152 28.73 5.72 -3.59
CA GLN A 152 29.05 4.31 -3.37
C GLN A 152 29.47 3.64 -4.68
N VAL A 153 28.68 3.79 -5.73
CA VAL A 153 28.98 3.22 -7.05
C VAL A 153 30.28 3.79 -7.63
N ALA A 154 30.52 5.11 -7.48
CA ALA A 154 31.76 5.74 -7.93
C ALA A 154 33.01 5.26 -7.17
N ARG A 155 32.85 4.72 -5.96
CA ARG A 155 33.93 4.07 -5.19
C ARG A 155 34.13 2.59 -5.56
N GLY A 156 33.38 2.10 -6.54
CA GLY A 156 33.39 0.68 -6.92
C GLY A 156 32.54 -0.21 -6.02
N GLU A 157 31.74 0.36 -5.11
CA GLU A 157 30.84 -0.42 -4.27
C GLU A 157 29.61 -0.88 -5.06
N GLN A 158 29.14 -2.09 -4.76
CA GLN A 158 27.90 -2.63 -5.32
C GLN A 158 26.71 -2.21 -4.46
N VAL A 159 25.71 -1.58 -5.06
CA VAL A 159 24.46 -1.17 -4.40
C VAL A 159 23.32 -2.10 -4.81
N ARG A 160 22.65 -2.73 -3.85
CA ARG A 160 21.61 -3.74 -4.09
C ARG A 160 20.20 -3.15 -3.97
N PHE A 161 19.36 -3.41 -4.97
CA PHE A 161 17.95 -3.00 -5.08
C PHE A 161 17.02 -4.22 -5.10
N GLY A 162 17.34 -5.27 -4.33
CA GLY A 162 16.63 -6.55 -4.36
C GLY A 162 17.29 -7.56 -5.32
N PRO A 163 16.62 -7.99 -6.42
CA PRO A 163 17.18 -8.94 -7.39
C PRO A 163 18.21 -8.29 -8.35
N VAL A 164 18.25 -6.96 -8.40
CA VAL A 164 19.19 -6.17 -9.19
C VAL A 164 20.22 -5.52 -8.26
N SER A 165 21.45 -5.39 -8.73
CA SER A 165 22.42 -4.49 -8.13
C SER A 165 23.07 -3.61 -9.19
N VAL A 166 23.52 -2.45 -8.77
CA VAL A 166 24.23 -1.47 -9.60
C VAL A 166 25.68 -1.43 -9.14
N CYS A 167 26.62 -1.40 -10.09
CA CYS A 167 28.04 -1.16 -9.85
C CYS A 167 28.61 -0.23 -10.92
N ALA A 168 29.90 0.09 -10.82
CA ALA A 168 30.57 0.99 -11.74
C ALA A 168 30.53 0.46 -13.19
N ASP A 169 30.69 -0.86 -13.35
CA ASP A 169 30.85 -1.54 -14.64
C ASP A 169 29.52 -1.93 -15.30
N GLY A 170 28.44 -2.03 -14.53
CA GLY A 170 27.16 -2.47 -15.07
C GLY A 170 26.06 -2.75 -14.06
N LEU A 171 25.03 -3.44 -14.54
CA LEU A 171 23.95 -4.01 -13.75
C LEU A 171 24.20 -5.49 -13.46
N ILE A 172 24.05 -5.90 -12.21
CA ILE A 172 24.12 -7.30 -11.82
C ILE A 172 22.69 -7.81 -11.62
N PHE A 173 22.28 -8.77 -12.45
CA PHE A 173 21.00 -9.46 -12.34
C PHE A 173 21.22 -10.97 -12.34
N LYS A 174 20.65 -11.67 -11.35
CA LYS A 174 20.85 -13.13 -11.18
C LYS A 174 22.33 -13.55 -11.23
N LYS A 175 23.22 -12.78 -10.58
CA LYS A 175 24.68 -12.98 -10.54
C LYS A 175 25.42 -12.80 -11.88
N GLN A 176 24.74 -12.32 -12.93
CA GLN A 176 25.37 -11.98 -14.19
C GLN A 176 25.57 -10.47 -14.28
N LEU A 177 26.80 -10.05 -14.57
CA LEU A 177 27.11 -8.68 -14.93
C LEU A 177 26.62 -8.42 -16.35
N ILE A 178 25.82 -7.36 -16.49
CA ILE A 178 25.41 -6.78 -17.75
C ILE A 178 26.19 -5.47 -17.83
N ALA A 179 27.24 -5.44 -18.65
CA ALA A 179 28.06 -4.26 -18.80
C ALA A 179 27.22 -3.10 -19.33
N TRP A 180 27.55 -1.85 -18.96
CA TRP A 180 26.79 -0.69 -19.44
C TRP A 180 26.77 -0.59 -20.98
N GLU A 181 27.86 -1.00 -21.64
CA GLU A 181 28.01 -1.03 -23.10
C GLU A 181 27.12 -2.05 -23.80
N ASP A 182 26.72 -3.10 -23.10
CA ASP A 182 25.85 -4.16 -23.64
C ASP A 182 24.36 -3.79 -23.54
N ILE A 183 24.01 -2.73 -22.82
CA ILE A 183 22.62 -2.33 -22.59
C ILE A 183 22.12 -1.50 -23.79
N GLU A 184 21.25 -2.11 -24.57
CA GLU A 184 20.63 -1.49 -25.75
C GLU A 184 19.44 -0.61 -25.35
N SER A 185 18.64 -1.05 -24.37
CA SER A 185 17.53 -0.24 -23.86
C SER A 185 17.13 -0.60 -22.44
N LEU A 186 16.67 0.41 -21.71
CA LEU A 186 16.06 0.30 -20.39
C LEU A 186 14.73 1.04 -20.44
N ARG A 187 13.63 0.34 -20.13
CA ARG A 187 12.28 0.93 -20.14
C ARG A 187 11.48 0.47 -18.93
N LEU A 188 10.64 1.38 -18.44
CA LEU A 188 9.55 1.04 -17.54
C LEU A 188 8.31 0.83 -18.39
N GLN A 189 7.70 -0.33 -18.25
CA GLN A 189 6.46 -0.65 -18.94
C GLN A 189 5.44 -1.12 -17.94
N ASP A 190 4.23 -0.56 -18.02
CA ASP A 190 3.09 -1.10 -17.31
C ASP A 190 2.63 -2.33 -18.09
N ASP A 191 2.76 -3.50 -17.49
CA ASP A 191 2.22 -4.74 -18.00
C ASP A 191 0.82 -4.95 -17.44
N PHE A 192 -0.13 -5.18 -18.33
CA PHE A 192 -1.53 -5.44 -17.99
C PHE A 192 -1.81 -6.91 -18.22
N GLU A 193 -1.34 -7.75 -17.31
CA GLU A 193 -1.73 -9.16 -17.28
C GLU A 193 -2.92 -9.37 -16.32
N GLN A 194 -3.99 -9.97 -16.85
CA GLN A 194 -5.14 -10.47 -16.06
C GLN A 194 -5.83 -9.44 -15.13
N GLY A 195 -5.85 -8.17 -15.51
CA GLY A 195 -6.54 -7.11 -14.75
C GLY A 195 -5.75 -6.54 -13.58
N VAL A 196 -4.47 -6.88 -13.43
CA VAL A 196 -3.53 -6.26 -12.48
C VAL A 196 -2.49 -5.46 -13.28
N SER A 197 -2.43 -4.14 -13.05
CA SER A 197 -1.40 -3.28 -13.65
C SER A 197 -0.09 -3.47 -12.90
N THR A 198 0.83 -4.24 -13.44
CA THR A 198 2.16 -4.43 -12.81
C THR A 198 3.19 -3.63 -13.58
N ARG A 199 3.92 -2.76 -12.89
CA ARG A 199 5.00 -2.00 -13.53
C ARG A 199 6.27 -2.83 -13.54
N GLU A 200 6.86 -3.02 -14.71
CA GLU A 200 8.05 -3.85 -14.92
C GLU A 200 9.22 -3.01 -15.45
N LEU A 201 10.42 -3.30 -14.96
CA LEU A 201 11.68 -2.86 -15.57
C LEU A 201 12.08 -3.85 -16.66
N HIS A 202 12.17 -3.36 -17.89
CA HIS A 202 12.62 -4.08 -19.06
C HIS A 202 14.04 -3.67 -19.40
N ILE A 203 14.96 -4.63 -19.34
CA ILE A 203 16.38 -4.46 -19.68
C ILE A 203 16.67 -5.27 -20.93
N LEU A 204 16.93 -4.61 -22.06
CA LEU A 204 17.41 -5.24 -23.27
C LEU A 204 18.93 -5.13 -23.31
N ALA A 205 19.60 -6.27 -23.25
CA ALA A 205 21.06 -6.32 -23.38
C ALA A 205 21.50 -7.56 -24.16
N ASN A 206 22.44 -7.40 -25.08
CA ASN A 206 22.92 -8.47 -25.97
C ASN A 206 21.77 -9.22 -26.67
N GLY A 207 20.76 -8.50 -27.17
CA GLY A 207 19.55 -9.04 -27.78
C GLY A 207 18.63 -9.85 -26.85
N ARG A 208 18.89 -9.86 -25.52
CA ARG A 208 18.08 -10.58 -24.53
C ARG A 208 17.29 -9.60 -23.66
N LEU A 209 15.97 -9.72 -23.71
CA LEU A 209 15.06 -8.97 -22.84
C LEU A 209 14.99 -9.63 -21.45
N ARG A 210 15.20 -8.84 -20.40
CA ARG A 210 15.06 -9.24 -19.00
C ARG A 210 14.00 -8.36 -18.34
N LYS A 211 12.94 -8.99 -17.84
CA LYS A 211 11.85 -8.34 -17.12
C LYS A 211 12.01 -8.47 -15.61
N ILE A 212 11.70 -7.41 -14.87
CA ILE A 212 11.81 -7.37 -13.41
C ILE A 212 10.65 -6.56 -12.84
N ASP A 213 9.80 -7.21 -12.06
CA ASP A 213 8.66 -6.55 -11.40
C ASP A 213 9.14 -5.48 -10.42
N GLU A 214 8.52 -4.28 -10.48
CA GLU A 214 8.84 -3.16 -9.60
C GLU A 214 8.66 -3.53 -8.12
N GLU A 215 7.67 -4.34 -7.79
CA GLU A 215 7.38 -4.76 -6.42
C GLU A 215 8.53 -5.57 -5.79
N LYS A 216 9.35 -6.23 -6.60
CA LYS A 216 10.54 -6.98 -6.14
C LYS A 216 11.75 -6.06 -5.95
N LEU A 217 11.71 -4.83 -6.47
CA LEU A 217 12.78 -3.87 -6.39
C LEU A 217 12.64 -3.02 -5.12
N VAL A 218 13.63 -3.14 -4.23
CA VAL A 218 13.74 -2.23 -3.09
C VAL A 218 14.28 -0.90 -3.60
N ASN A 219 13.67 0.23 -3.22
CA ASN A 219 14.06 1.56 -3.71
C ASN A 219 13.94 1.71 -5.24
N ALA A 220 12.93 1.08 -5.85
CA ALA A 220 12.74 1.11 -7.30
C ALA A 220 12.77 2.55 -7.89
N PRO A 221 12.11 3.57 -7.29
CA PRO A 221 12.19 4.94 -7.81
C PRO A 221 13.62 5.52 -7.84
N VAL A 222 14.44 5.16 -6.85
CA VAL A 222 15.83 5.60 -6.77
C VAL A 222 16.69 4.89 -7.83
N LEU A 223 16.45 3.59 -8.05
CA LEU A 223 17.10 2.85 -9.14
C LEU A 223 16.75 3.47 -10.50
N PHE A 224 15.47 3.76 -10.75
CA PHE A 224 15.03 4.31 -12.03
C PHE A 224 15.58 5.71 -12.27
N SER A 225 15.60 6.57 -11.25
CA SER A 225 16.26 7.88 -11.35
C SER A 225 17.74 7.72 -11.67
N TYR A 226 18.44 6.81 -10.98
CA TYR A 226 19.86 6.54 -11.25
C TYR A 226 20.10 6.07 -12.69
N LEU A 227 19.28 5.16 -13.20
CA LEU A 227 19.39 4.62 -14.56
C LEU A 227 19.08 5.69 -15.61
N SER A 228 18.03 6.49 -15.40
CA SER A 228 17.66 7.59 -16.29
C SER A 228 18.79 8.60 -16.41
N ASP A 229 19.37 9.02 -15.29
CA ASP A 229 20.46 9.99 -15.28
C ASP A 229 21.73 9.46 -15.95
N ARG A 230 22.01 8.16 -15.81
CA ARG A 230 23.22 7.54 -16.35
C ARG A 230 23.12 7.25 -17.85
N LEU A 231 21.92 7.04 -18.38
CA LEU A 231 21.69 6.84 -19.81
C LEU A 231 21.47 8.14 -20.59
N ALA A 232 21.10 9.22 -19.89
CA ALA A 232 20.93 10.54 -20.50
C ALA A 232 22.26 11.32 -20.63
N GLY A 233 23.31 10.90 -19.92
CA GLY A 233 24.67 11.46 -20.00
C GLY A 233 25.53 10.74 -21.02
#